data_AF-A0A6H2NKG1-F1
#
_entry.id   AF-A0A6H2NKG1-F1
#
_cell.length_a   1.000
_cell.length_b   1.000
_cell.length_c   1.000
_cell.angle_alpha   90.00
_cell.angle_beta   90.00
_cell.angle_gamma   90.00
#
_symmetry.space_group_name_H-M   'P 1'
#
loop_
_entity.id
_entity.type
_entity.pdbx_description
1 polymer ?
#
loop_
_entity_poly.entity_id
_entity_poly.type
_entity_poly.pdbx_seq_one_letter_code
_entity_poly.pdbx_strand_id
1 'polypeptide(L)'
;GGGGGAGGGGGAGGYFGLPGEPGNPGMGGLGGGDGSVGLGGGGGGLGGAIFLRAGRLILHNTVFEHNEAIPGDGANPGQGKGGAIFVPPPEATAHGRITPQVRALGAMPTFIDNQATTTDESATDNNNWYGTITLSAGAQ
;
A
#
# COMPACT_ATOMS: atom_id res chain seq x y z
N GLY A 1 11.93 2.38 -17.90
CA GLY A 1 11.66 1.51 -16.75
C GLY A 1 10.17 1.26 -16.71
N GLY A 2 9.74 0.00 -16.55
CA GLY A 2 8.34 -0.33 -16.37
C GLY A 2 7.93 -0.07 -14.92
N GLY A 3 7.01 0.86 -14.70
CA GLY A 3 6.26 0.96 -13.45
C GLY A 3 5.09 -0.01 -13.51
N GLY A 4 4.96 -0.87 -12.51
CA GLY A 4 3.87 -1.85 -12.51
C GLY A 4 3.84 -2.70 -11.25
N GLY A 5 3.36 -2.13 -10.14
CA GLY A 5 3.10 -2.86 -8.90
C GLY A 5 3.02 -1.96 -7.68
N ALA A 6 2.75 -2.56 -6.51
CA ALA A 6 3.13 -1.97 -5.24
C ALA A 6 4.65 -2.16 -5.11
N GLY A 7 5.43 -1.10 -5.31
CA GLY A 7 6.90 -1.21 -5.35
C GLY A 7 7.58 -0.07 -6.09
N GLY A 8 8.83 0.21 -5.73
CA GLY A 8 9.65 1.24 -6.37
C GLY A 8 10.11 0.82 -7.78
N GLY A 9 10.02 1.74 -8.73
CA GLY A 9 10.55 1.54 -10.07
C GLY A 9 12.07 1.66 -10.10
N GLY A 10 12.75 0.77 -10.82
CA GLY A 10 14.19 0.91 -11.08
C GLY A 10 14.47 2.04 -12.08
N GLY A 11 15.44 2.90 -11.77
CA GLY A 11 15.99 3.85 -12.75
C GLY A 11 16.73 3.13 -13.88
N ALA A 12 16.70 3.70 -15.08
CA ALA A 12 17.62 3.26 -16.12
C ALA A 12 19.03 3.69 -15.71
N GLY A 13 19.96 2.75 -15.56
CA GLY A 13 21.38 3.10 -15.39
C GLY A 13 21.89 3.86 -16.61
N GLY A 14 22.88 4.74 -16.41
CA GLY A 14 23.65 5.30 -17.54
C GLY A 14 24.42 4.20 -18.29
N TYR A 15 24.85 4.48 -19.52
CA TYR A 15 25.60 3.55 -20.37
C TYR A 15 26.90 3.07 -19.70
N PHE A 16 26.88 1.91 -19.03
CA PHE A 16 28.02 1.03 -18.67
C PHE A 16 29.42 1.70 -18.51
N GLY A 17 29.52 2.84 -17.81
CA GLY A 17 30.79 3.51 -17.54
C GLY A 17 31.38 4.40 -18.65
N LEU A 18 30.63 4.74 -19.71
CA LEU A 18 31.03 5.78 -20.66
C LEU A 18 30.57 7.17 -20.18
N PRO A 19 31.36 8.24 -20.38
CA PRO A 19 30.90 9.61 -20.13
C PRO A 19 29.71 9.92 -21.06
N GLY A 20 28.51 9.98 -20.51
CA GLY A 20 27.26 10.24 -21.23
C GLY A 20 26.20 10.77 -20.27
N GLU A 21 25.05 11.18 -20.80
CA GLU A 21 23.94 11.71 -20.00
C GLU A 21 23.48 10.69 -18.94
N PRO A 22 23.27 11.11 -17.67
CA PRO A 22 22.69 10.25 -16.65
C PRO A 22 21.37 9.64 -17.13
N GLY A 23 21.15 8.35 -16.87
CA GLY A 23 19.86 7.71 -17.17
C GLY A 23 18.72 8.29 -16.34
N ASN A 24 17.47 8.07 -16.76
CA ASN A 24 16.31 8.63 -16.05
C ASN A 24 15.92 7.77 -14.82
N PRO A 25 15.62 8.41 -13.68
CA PRO A 25 14.97 7.78 -12.53
C PRO A 25 13.69 7.00 -12.91
N GLY A 26 13.44 5.88 -12.22
CA GLY A 26 12.22 5.10 -12.41
C GLY A 26 11.13 5.60 -11.47
N MET A 27 9.90 5.73 -11.95
CA MET A 27 8.78 6.12 -11.08
C MET A 27 8.31 4.94 -10.23
N GLY A 28 8.09 5.18 -8.95
CA GLY A 28 7.47 4.26 -8.00
C GLY A 28 6.00 3.99 -8.36
N GLY A 29 5.56 2.79 -8.05
CA GLY A 29 4.14 2.42 -8.09
C GLY A 29 3.41 2.81 -6.81
N LEU A 30 2.21 2.25 -6.59
CA LEU A 30 1.41 2.55 -5.40
C LEU A 30 2.19 2.28 -4.11
N GLY A 31 2.39 3.33 -3.31
CA GLY A 31 3.19 3.28 -2.07
C GLY A 31 4.68 3.00 -2.27
N GLY A 32 5.17 2.88 -3.51
CA GLY A 32 6.60 2.73 -3.79
C GLY A 32 7.30 4.08 -3.88
N GLY A 33 8.55 4.13 -3.44
CA GLY A 33 9.42 5.28 -3.65
C GLY A 33 9.95 5.32 -5.08
N ASP A 34 10.24 6.51 -5.60
CA ASP A 34 10.92 6.65 -6.90
C ASP A 34 12.36 6.13 -6.81
N GLY A 35 12.84 5.51 -7.89
CA GLY A 35 14.25 5.17 -8.04
C GLY A 35 15.12 6.40 -8.26
N SER A 36 16.43 6.20 -8.31
CA SER A 36 17.38 7.21 -8.79
C SER A 36 18.28 6.58 -9.85
N VAL A 37 19.20 7.35 -10.42
CA VAL A 37 20.08 6.84 -11.48
C VAL A 37 20.93 5.70 -10.92
N GLY A 38 20.75 4.50 -11.46
CA GLY A 38 21.46 3.29 -11.03
C GLY A 38 20.96 2.65 -9.72
N LEU A 39 19.88 3.15 -9.12
CA LEU A 39 19.29 2.60 -7.89
C LEU A 39 17.77 2.43 -8.02
N GLY A 40 17.25 1.35 -7.43
CA GLY A 40 15.80 1.13 -7.30
C GLY A 40 15.20 1.98 -6.18
N GLY A 41 13.92 2.35 -6.32
CA GLY A 41 13.16 2.94 -5.24
C GLY A 41 12.70 1.91 -4.21
N GLY A 42 12.26 2.39 -3.04
CA GLY A 42 11.79 1.56 -1.94
C GLY A 42 10.44 0.91 -2.22
N GLY A 43 10.23 -0.30 -1.70
CA GLY A 43 8.96 -1.01 -1.81
C GLY A 43 7.88 -0.42 -0.89
N GLY A 44 6.61 -0.43 -1.31
CA GLY A 44 5.51 -0.04 -0.42
C GLY A 44 5.18 -1.15 0.59
N GLY A 45 5.03 -0.78 1.86
CA GLY A 45 4.50 -1.65 2.91
C GLY A 45 3.00 -1.41 3.04
N LEU A 46 2.17 -2.22 2.40
CA LEU A 46 0.73 -1.97 2.30
C LEU A 46 -0.06 -3.12 2.92
N GLY A 47 -0.70 -2.89 4.07
CA GLY A 47 -1.50 -3.91 4.74
C GLY A 47 -0.64 -4.97 5.43
N GLY A 48 -0.36 -4.82 6.72
CA GLY A 48 0.44 -5.79 7.47
C GLY A 48 -0.28 -7.13 7.70
N ALA A 49 -1.61 -7.10 7.80
CA ALA A 49 -2.44 -8.31 7.83
C ALA A 49 -3.02 -8.62 6.44
N ILE A 50 -3.68 -7.63 5.83
CA ILE A 50 -4.46 -7.81 4.60
C ILE A 50 -4.20 -6.68 3.62
N PHE A 51 -3.75 -7.05 2.42
CA PHE A 51 -3.78 -6.19 1.23
C PHE A 51 -4.93 -6.61 0.31
N LEU A 52 -6.05 -5.88 0.33
CA LEU A 52 -7.21 -6.20 -0.50
C LEU A 52 -7.10 -5.54 -1.88
N ARG A 53 -6.42 -6.22 -2.82
CA ARG A 53 -6.24 -5.69 -4.18
C ARG A 53 -7.54 -5.56 -4.99
N ALA A 54 -8.48 -6.49 -4.80
CA ALA A 54 -9.74 -6.57 -5.53
C ALA A 54 -10.73 -7.49 -4.79
N GLY A 55 -12.02 -7.40 -5.10
CA GLY A 55 -13.05 -8.29 -4.55
C GLY A 55 -13.69 -7.79 -3.27
N ARG A 56 -14.28 -8.69 -2.47
CA ARG A 56 -15.04 -8.32 -1.27
C ARG A 56 -14.52 -9.04 -0.03
N LEU A 57 -14.21 -8.26 1.00
CA LEU A 57 -13.85 -8.73 2.34
C LEU A 57 -15.02 -8.45 3.30
N ILE A 58 -15.48 -9.48 3.98
CA ILE A 58 -16.51 -9.39 5.01
C ILE A 58 -15.85 -9.70 6.35
N LEU A 59 -15.99 -8.76 7.29
CA LEU A 59 -15.43 -8.85 8.64
C LEU A 59 -16.58 -9.04 9.63
N HIS A 60 -16.50 -10.06 10.46
CA HIS A 60 -17.49 -10.33 11.49
C HIS A 60 -16.78 -10.80 12.75
N ASN A 61 -16.88 -10.01 13.82
CA ASN A 61 -16.24 -10.29 15.11
C ASN A 61 -14.72 -10.55 14.98
N THR A 62 -14.02 -9.67 14.26
CA THR A 62 -12.60 -9.79 13.95
C THR A 62 -11.74 -8.88 14.82
N VAL A 63 -10.58 -9.38 15.23
CA VAL A 63 -9.53 -8.61 15.91
C VAL A 63 -8.29 -8.58 15.01
N PHE A 64 -7.70 -7.41 14.83
CA PHE A 64 -6.38 -7.24 14.21
C PHE A 64 -5.44 -6.68 15.27
N GLU A 65 -4.49 -7.51 15.71
CA GLU A 65 -3.50 -7.13 16.70
C GLU A 65 -2.07 -7.24 16.15
N HIS A 66 -1.21 -6.30 16.54
CA HIS A 66 0.24 -6.34 16.26
C HIS A 66 0.61 -6.52 14.79
N ASN A 67 -0.15 -5.91 13.87
CA ASN A 67 0.16 -5.94 12.44
C ASN A 67 0.93 -4.69 12.03
N GLU A 68 1.99 -4.88 11.24
CA GLU A 68 2.90 -3.81 10.85
C GLU A 68 3.00 -3.68 9.33
N ALA A 69 2.82 -2.45 8.83
CA ALA A 69 3.03 -2.09 7.44
C ALA A 69 4.34 -1.29 7.33
N ILE A 70 5.46 -1.99 7.15
CA ILE A 70 6.80 -1.41 7.03
C ILE A 70 7.21 -1.36 5.55
N PRO A 71 7.58 -0.19 5.01
CA PRO A 71 8.06 -0.07 3.64
C PRO A 71 9.50 -0.54 3.51
N GLY A 72 9.87 -0.87 2.27
CA GLY A 72 11.24 -1.17 1.91
C GLY A 72 12.07 0.08 1.75
N ASP A 73 13.36 -0.04 2.08
CA ASP A 73 14.37 0.96 1.79
C ASP A 73 14.71 0.98 0.29
N GLY A 74 15.11 2.14 -0.21
CA GLY A 74 15.56 2.34 -1.58
C GLY A 74 16.09 3.76 -1.77
N ALA A 75 16.35 4.15 -3.03
CA ALA A 75 16.82 5.50 -3.35
C ALA A 75 15.93 6.59 -2.74
N ASN A 76 14.62 6.37 -2.80
CA ASN A 76 13.64 7.02 -1.96
C ASN A 76 12.84 5.91 -1.25
N PRO A 77 12.56 6.03 0.06
CA PRO A 77 11.80 5.02 0.78
C PRO A 77 10.37 4.91 0.26
N GLY A 78 9.80 3.70 0.36
CA GLY A 78 8.37 3.51 0.13
C GLY A 78 7.52 4.03 1.30
N GLN A 79 6.21 3.83 1.21
CA GLN A 79 5.25 4.21 2.22
C GLN A 79 4.68 2.98 2.93
N GLY A 80 4.58 3.09 4.27
CA GLY A 80 3.87 2.14 5.11
C GLY A 80 2.44 2.59 5.36
N LYS A 81 1.43 1.89 4.82
CA LYS A 81 0.01 2.28 4.90
C LYS A 81 -0.86 1.13 5.40
N GLY A 82 -1.76 1.43 6.34
CA GLY A 82 -2.75 0.50 6.89
C GLY A 82 -2.12 -0.71 7.58
N GLY A 83 -1.68 -0.55 8.83
CA GLY A 83 -0.91 -1.57 9.55
C GLY A 83 -1.61 -2.92 9.62
N ALA A 84 -2.94 -2.95 9.76
CA ALA A 84 -3.72 -4.16 9.56
C ALA A 84 -4.21 -4.30 8.11
N ILE A 85 -5.04 -3.38 7.63
CA ILE A 85 -5.75 -3.54 6.35
C ILE A 85 -5.40 -2.42 5.39
N PHE A 86 -5.03 -2.78 4.15
CA PHE A 86 -4.91 -1.83 3.05
C PHE A 86 -5.93 -2.12 1.96
N VAL A 87 -6.73 -1.11 1.63
CA VAL A 87 -7.68 -1.10 0.51
C VAL A 87 -7.24 -0.01 -0.47
N PRO A 88 -6.75 -0.35 -1.68
CA PRO A 88 -6.33 0.64 -2.65
C PRO A 88 -7.52 1.50 -3.07
N PRO A 89 -7.29 2.78 -3.38
CA PRO A 89 -8.35 3.62 -3.89
C PRO A 89 -8.78 3.11 -5.28
N PRO A 90 -10.04 3.35 -5.69
CA PRO A 90 -10.59 2.80 -6.93
C PRO A 90 -9.71 3.06 -8.17
N GLU A 91 -9.11 4.23 -8.27
CA GLU A 91 -8.20 4.66 -9.34
C GLU A 91 -6.91 3.83 -9.43
N ALA A 92 -6.45 3.25 -8.32
CA ALA A 92 -5.27 2.40 -8.30
C ALA A 92 -5.58 0.95 -8.77
N THR A 93 -6.85 0.61 -8.98
CA THR A 93 -7.29 -0.71 -9.47
C THR A 93 -7.44 -0.72 -10.99
N ALA A 94 -6.42 -0.22 -11.71
CA ALA A 94 -6.45 0.02 -13.15
C ALA A 94 -6.39 -1.24 -14.05
N HIS A 95 -7.21 -2.27 -13.79
CA HIS A 95 -7.36 -3.44 -14.67
C HIS A 95 -8.77 -4.06 -14.68
N GLY A 96 -9.82 -3.23 -14.67
CA GLY A 96 -11.19 -3.67 -15.00
C GLY A 96 -11.78 -4.77 -14.12
N ARG A 97 -11.25 -4.96 -12.91
CA ARG A 97 -11.67 -5.99 -11.95
C ARG A 97 -12.43 -5.35 -10.80
N ILE A 98 -13.28 -6.17 -10.17
CA ILE A 98 -14.14 -5.85 -9.02
C ILE A 98 -13.38 -4.94 -8.04
N THR A 99 -13.87 -3.70 -7.88
CA THR A 99 -13.35 -2.72 -6.92
C THR A 99 -13.31 -3.35 -5.54
N PRO A 100 -12.20 -3.21 -4.80
CA PRO A 100 -12.11 -3.79 -3.47
C PRO A 100 -13.15 -3.16 -2.55
N GLN A 101 -13.88 -3.99 -1.83
CA GLN A 101 -14.91 -3.59 -0.88
C GLN A 101 -14.69 -4.29 0.45
N VAL A 102 -14.60 -3.51 1.53
CA VAL A 102 -14.56 -4.05 2.89
C VAL A 102 -15.84 -3.69 3.62
N ARG A 103 -16.47 -4.69 4.22
CA ARG A 103 -17.69 -4.54 5.01
C ARG A 103 -17.56 -5.25 6.34
N ALA A 104 -17.77 -4.52 7.43
CA ALA A 104 -17.90 -5.05 8.77
C ALA A 104 -19.38 -5.31 9.10
N LEU A 105 -19.67 -6.46 9.71
CA LEU A 105 -21.01 -6.87 10.11
C LEU A 105 -21.18 -6.71 11.62
N GLY A 106 -22.20 -5.96 12.03
CA GLY A 106 -22.55 -5.74 13.43
C GLY A 106 -21.69 -4.69 14.12
N ALA A 107 -20.37 -4.88 14.14
CA ALA A 107 -19.42 -3.94 14.72
C ALA A 107 -18.18 -3.77 13.82
N MET A 108 -17.51 -2.62 13.97
CA MET A 108 -16.18 -2.43 13.36
C MET A 108 -15.18 -3.43 13.97
N PRO A 109 -14.14 -3.84 13.22
CA PRO A 109 -13.08 -4.68 13.78
C PRO A 109 -12.42 -4.02 14.99
N THR A 110 -12.01 -4.83 15.96
CA THR A 110 -11.17 -4.35 17.06
C THR A 110 -9.73 -4.28 16.57
N PHE A 111 -9.08 -3.15 16.77
CA PHE A 111 -7.68 -2.95 16.39
C PHE A 111 -6.83 -2.69 17.64
N ILE A 112 -5.73 -3.43 17.78
CA ILE A 112 -4.84 -3.37 18.94
C ILE A 112 -3.41 -3.29 18.43
N ASP A 113 -2.68 -2.24 18.81
CA ASP A 113 -1.24 -2.12 18.55
C ASP A 113 -0.79 -2.41 17.10
N ASN A 114 -1.60 -2.03 16.11
CA ASN A 114 -1.16 -2.06 14.70
C ASN A 114 -0.33 -0.81 14.40
N GLN A 115 0.56 -0.90 13.42
CA GLN A 115 1.48 0.18 13.05
C GLN A 115 1.58 0.33 11.53
N ALA A 116 1.57 1.57 11.06
CA ALA A 116 1.95 1.92 9.70
C ALA A 116 2.90 3.12 9.77
N THR A 117 4.02 3.06 9.06
CA THR A 117 5.10 4.06 9.23
C THR A 117 4.81 5.39 8.54
N THR A 118 3.81 5.45 7.68
CA THR A 118 3.50 6.63 6.86
C THR A 118 1.99 6.81 6.83
N THR A 119 1.39 7.37 7.89
CA THR A 119 -0.06 7.63 7.92
C THR A 119 -0.35 9.11 7.93
N ASP A 120 -1.54 9.46 7.43
CA ASP A 120 -2.04 10.83 7.46
C ASP A 120 -2.92 11.07 8.72
N GLU A 121 -2.95 10.11 9.64
CA GLU A 121 -3.76 10.06 10.88
C GLU A 121 -5.26 10.37 10.67
N SER A 122 -5.77 10.05 9.49
CA SER A 122 -7.17 10.30 9.13
C SER A 122 -8.07 9.08 9.43
N ALA A 123 -9.38 9.28 9.32
CA ALA A 123 -10.36 8.20 9.50
C ALA A 123 -10.20 7.06 8.48
N THR A 124 -9.50 7.27 7.36
CA THR A 124 -9.30 6.27 6.31
C THR A 124 -7.84 6.05 5.96
N ASP A 125 -6.91 6.64 6.72
CA ASP A 125 -5.47 6.45 6.57
C ASP A 125 -4.82 6.61 7.94
N ASN A 126 -4.67 5.50 8.65
CA ASN A 126 -4.11 5.45 9.98
C ASN A 126 -3.37 4.13 10.22
N ASN A 127 -2.85 3.96 11.44
CA ASN A 127 -2.09 2.78 11.84
C ASN A 127 -2.86 1.46 11.69
N ASN A 128 -4.19 1.50 11.68
CA ASN A 128 -5.01 0.31 11.58
C ASN A 128 -5.37 -0.01 10.14
N TRP A 129 -5.90 0.94 9.39
CA TRP A 129 -6.28 0.71 8.01
C TRP A 129 -6.07 1.89 7.09
N TYR A 130 -5.93 1.57 5.81
CA TYR A 130 -5.98 2.49 4.70
C TYR A 130 -7.18 2.15 3.79
N GLY A 131 -7.90 3.19 3.35
CA GLY A 131 -9.10 3.10 2.53
C GLY A 131 -10.39 3.02 3.35
N THR A 132 -11.49 2.59 2.72
CA THR A 132 -12.83 2.62 3.31
C THR A 132 -13.28 1.25 3.81
N ILE A 133 -13.72 1.21 5.06
CA ILE A 133 -14.44 0.07 5.66
C ILE A 133 -15.86 0.52 5.94
N THR A 134 -16.85 -0.21 5.41
CA THR A 134 -18.26 0.09 5.64
C THR A 134 -18.80 -0.75 6.78
N LEU A 135 -19.50 -0.13 7.73
CA LEU A 135 -20.25 -0.87 8.75
C LEU A 135 -21.68 -1.10 8.25
N SER A 136 -22.19 -2.30 8.43
CA SER A 136 -23.63 -2.55 8.31
C SER A 136 -24.17 -3.23 9.54
N ALA A 137 -25.41 -2.90 9.88
CA ALA A 137 -26.20 -3.73 10.78
C ALA A 137 -26.17 -5.17 10.24
N GLY A 138 -25.75 -6.12 11.09
CA GLY A 138 -25.92 -7.54 10.78
C GLY A 138 -27.39 -7.81 10.45
N ALA A 139 -27.68 -8.78 9.59
CA ALA A 139 -29.06 -9.21 9.41
C ALA A 139 -29.65 -9.54 10.79
N GLN A 140 -30.76 -8.87 11.14
CA GLN A 140 -31.53 -9.20 12.34
C GLN A 140 -32.18 -10.56 12.18
#